data_AF-A0A9D1DC40-F1
#
_entry.id   AF-A0A9D1DC40-F1
#
_cell.length_a   1.000
_cell.length_b   1.000
_cell.length_c   1.000
_cell.angle_alpha   90.00
_cell.angle_beta   90.00
_cell.angle_gamma   90.00
#
_symmetry.space_group_name_H-M   'P 1'
#
loop_
_entity.id
_entity.type
_entity.pdbx_description
1 polymer ?
#
loop_
_entity_poly.entity_id
_entity_poly.type
_entity_poly.pdbx_seq_one_letter_code
_entity_poly.pdbx_strand_id
1 'polypeptide(L)'
;MVEKTTYPHTNRPPKKFTKKSLHGRTRCGVLTYKELRRFQNFYINVFGWDMIEAPEAASGIPAGDPHPGVIMATGPAQYDYEGVTPGHMNMFVHWAPGESVEKMGCFTEIDMEVPLEETIQKMIDHGGKLILDQSKSALAKPLDDSKQSWEVHAVVEDPGGNYLYLWKCPSSRTWDELETEYDVE
;
A
#
# COMPACT_ATOMS: atom_id res chain seq x y z
N MET A 1 16.39 -10.09 35.26
CA MET A 1 15.48 -9.77 34.15
C MET A 1 16.30 -9.10 33.08
N VAL A 2 16.33 -9.63 31.86
CA VAL A 2 17.01 -8.96 30.75
C VAL A 2 16.15 -7.76 30.38
N GLU A 3 16.71 -6.56 30.49
CA GLU A 3 16.09 -5.33 30.02
C GLU A 3 15.72 -5.54 28.56
N LYS A 4 14.41 -5.57 28.24
CA LYS A 4 13.95 -5.58 26.85
C LYS A 4 14.54 -4.32 26.23
N THR A 5 15.28 -4.49 25.14
CA THR A 5 15.78 -3.37 24.33
C THR A 5 14.59 -2.52 23.92
N THR A 6 14.34 -1.41 24.62
CA THR A 6 13.46 -0.35 24.15
C THR A 6 14.06 0.17 22.85
N TYR A 7 13.23 0.34 21.82
CA TYR A 7 13.64 0.83 20.49
C TYR A 7 14.80 1.83 20.62
N PRO A 8 16.03 1.49 20.18
CA PRO A 8 17.24 2.18 20.62
C PRO A 8 17.33 3.65 20.19
N HIS A 9 16.38 4.12 19.39
CA HIS A 9 16.48 5.32 18.58
C HIS A 9 15.11 5.99 18.34
N THR A 10 14.28 6.16 19.38
CA THR A 10 12.97 6.85 19.28
C THR A 10 13.05 8.27 18.72
N ASN A 11 14.21 8.94 18.86
CA ASN A 11 14.47 10.28 18.34
C ASN A 11 15.28 10.29 17.04
N ARG A 12 15.45 9.15 16.35
CA ARG A 12 16.19 9.10 15.10
C ARG A 12 15.23 9.35 13.95
N PRO A 13 15.18 10.58 13.39
CA PRO A 13 14.53 10.76 12.11
C PRO A 13 15.23 9.86 11.08
N PRO A 14 14.50 9.31 10.12
CA PRO A 14 15.11 8.65 8.97
C PRO A 14 16.18 9.57 8.39
N LYS A 15 17.42 9.08 8.28
CA LYS A 15 18.63 9.89 8.08
C LYS A 15 18.64 10.77 6.82
N LYS A 16 17.65 10.62 5.94
CA LYS A 16 17.61 11.20 4.58
C LYS A 16 16.22 11.65 4.11
N PHE A 17 15.15 11.51 4.90
CA PHE A 17 13.86 12.06 4.47
C PHE A 17 13.82 13.55 4.77
N THR A 18 13.47 14.35 3.76
CA THR A 18 13.23 15.77 3.91
C THR A 18 12.15 15.95 4.98
N LYS A 19 12.33 16.95 5.86
CA LYS A 19 11.31 17.26 6.88
C LYS A 19 9.97 17.51 6.17
N LYS A 20 8.91 16.85 6.63
CA LYS A 20 7.60 16.85 5.95
C LYS A 20 7.65 16.31 4.52
N SER A 21 8.39 15.23 4.29
CA SER A 21 8.29 14.43 3.06
C SER A 21 7.97 12.99 3.40
N LEU A 22 6.93 12.48 2.75
CA LEU A 22 6.50 11.09 2.84
C LEU A 22 7.24 10.22 1.80
N HIS A 23 8.05 10.82 0.93
CA HIS A 23 8.72 10.14 -0.16
C HIS A 23 9.59 8.99 0.35
N GLY A 24 9.29 7.77 -0.09
CA GLY A 24 10.00 6.54 0.27
C GLY A 24 9.52 5.88 1.57
N ARG A 25 8.46 6.38 2.23
CA ARG A 25 7.86 5.70 3.40
C ARG A 25 6.95 4.57 2.92
N THR A 26 7.16 3.37 3.48
CA THR A 26 6.26 2.24 3.30
C THR A 26 5.17 2.25 4.35
N ARG A 27 3.94 1.90 3.95
CA ARG A 27 2.74 1.93 4.79
C ARG A 27 2.29 0.54 5.22
N CYS A 28 1.82 -0.22 4.24
CA CYS A 28 1.31 -1.56 4.37
C CYS A 28 1.93 -2.42 3.26
N GLY A 29 1.73 -3.72 3.33
CA GLY A 29 1.99 -4.56 2.17
C GLY A 29 0.80 -4.58 1.21
N VAL A 30 1.05 -4.98 -0.03
CA VAL A 30 0.01 -5.20 -1.03
C VAL A 30 -0.02 -6.67 -1.39
N LEU A 31 -1.22 -7.26 -1.41
CA LEU A 31 -1.47 -8.57 -1.99
C LEU A 31 -2.63 -8.53 -2.96
N THR A 32 -2.82 -9.63 -3.67
CA THR A 32 -4.04 -9.87 -4.42
C THR A 32 -4.65 -11.22 -4.13
N TYR A 33 -5.94 -11.33 -4.39
CA TYR A 33 -6.65 -12.60 -4.42
C TYR A 33 -7.36 -12.80 -5.78
N LYS A 34 -7.61 -14.08 -6.11
CA LYS A 34 -8.48 -14.48 -7.22
C LYS A 34 -9.87 -14.88 -6.73
N GLU A 35 -9.89 -15.73 -5.70
CA GLU A 35 -11.09 -16.27 -5.08
C GLU A 35 -11.14 -15.85 -3.62
N LEU A 36 -12.00 -14.87 -3.30
CA LEU A 36 -12.06 -14.23 -1.99
C LEU A 36 -12.26 -15.23 -0.86
N ARG A 37 -13.24 -16.13 -0.98
CA ARG A 37 -13.52 -17.14 0.07
C ARG A 37 -12.34 -18.06 0.32
N ARG A 38 -11.63 -18.47 -0.74
CA ARG A 38 -10.45 -19.35 -0.59
C ARG A 38 -9.31 -18.59 0.09
N PHE A 39 -9.10 -17.34 -0.30
CA PHE A 39 -8.10 -16.45 0.30
C PHE A 39 -8.38 -16.23 1.80
N GLN A 40 -9.60 -15.81 2.14
CA GLN A 40 -10.07 -15.64 3.51
C GLN A 40 -9.88 -16.91 4.34
N ASN A 41 -10.35 -18.05 3.83
CA ASN A 41 -10.22 -19.32 4.54
C ASN A 41 -8.76 -19.68 4.86
N PHE A 42 -7.81 -19.34 3.99
CA PHE A 42 -6.40 -19.60 4.26
C PHE A 42 -5.90 -18.71 5.39
N TYR A 43 -5.96 -17.39 5.23
CA TYR A 43 -5.35 -16.47 6.20
C TYR A 43 -6.07 -16.46 7.55
N ILE A 44 -7.40 -16.53 7.55
CA ILE A 44 -8.20 -16.57 8.78
C ILE A 44 -7.96 -17.90 9.51
N ASN A 45 -8.09 -19.05 8.85
CA ASN A 45 -8.03 -20.34 9.57
C ASN A 45 -6.60 -20.78 9.90
N VAL A 46 -5.60 -20.38 9.11
CA VAL A 46 -4.19 -20.76 9.36
C VAL A 46 -3.54 -19.82 10.36
N PHE A 47 -3.78 -18.51 10.24
CA PHE A 47 -3.06 -17.50 11.02
C PHE A 47 -3.94 -16.69 11.98
N GLY A 48 -5.27 -16.81 11.92
CA GLY A 48 -6.18 -16.02 12.75
C GLY A 48 -6.20 -14.54 12.38
N TRP A 49 -5.83 -14.20 11.14
CA TRP A 49 -5.82 -12.83 10.65
C TRP A 49 -7.24 -12.30 10.46
N ASP A 50 -7.39 -10.99 10.54
CA ASP A 50 -8.67 -10.31 10.36
C ASP A 50 -8.74 -9.61 9.01
N MET A 51 -9.96 -9.43 8.50
CA MET A 51 -10.21 -8.81 7.21
C MET A 51 -11.51 -8.01 7.25
N ILE A 52 -11.44 -6.77 6.78
CA ILE A 52 -12.62 -5.94 6.52
C ILE A 52 -12.60 -5.47 5.07
N GLU A 53 -13.78 -5.28 4.50
CA GLU A 53 -13.91 -4.62 3.21
C GLU A 53 -13.29 -3.23 3.29
N ALA A 54 -12.54 -2.83 2.26
CA ALA A 54 -11.95 -1.51 2.21
C ALA A 54 -13.03 -0.46 1.90
N PRO A 55 -12.93 0.77 2.44
CA PRO A 55 -13.85 1.84 2.08
C PRO A 55 -13.82 2.13 0.58
N GLU A 56 -14.94 2.57 0.02
CA GLU A 56 -15.04 2.93 -1.41
C GLU A 56 -14.02 4.02 -1.78
N ALA A 57 -13.83 5.03 -0.90
CA ALA A 57 -12.82 6.06 -1.08
C ALA A 57 -11.38 5.52 -1.16
N ALA A 58 -11.10 4.40 -0.47
CA ALA A 58 -9.78 3.76 -0.45
C ALA A 58 -9.54 2.87 -1.67
N SER A 59 -10.58 2.14 -2.07
CA SER A 59 -10.49 1.05 -3.04
C SER A 59 -11.01 1.39 -4.44
N GLY A 60 -11.78 2.48 -4.57
CA GLY A 60 -12.53 2.80 -5.78
C GLY A 60 -13.68 1.83 -6.08
N ILE A 61 -13.99 0.91 -5.16
CA ILE A 61 -14.95 -0.19 -5.36
C ILE A 61 -16.15 0.01 -4.43
N PRO A 62 -17.39 -0.04 -4.96
CA PRO A 62 -18.60 0.09 -4.14
C PRO A 62 -18.73 -0.99 -3.07
N ALA A 63 -19.27 -0.61 -1.91
CA ALA A 63 -19.50 -1.55 -0.82
C ALA A 63 -20.41 -2.72 -1.25
N GLY A 64 -20.01 -3.95 -0.91
CA GLY A 64 -20.72 -5.18 -1.22
C GLY A 64 -20.47 -5.74 -2.63
N ASP A 65 -19.49 -5.20 -3.36
CA ASP A 65 -19.06 -5.77 -4.65
C ASP A 65 -18.62 -7.24 -4.46
N PRO A 66 -18.86 -8.15 -5.42
CA PRO A 66 -18.35 -9.54 -5.35
C PRO A 66 -16.81 -9.64 -5.36
N HIS A 67 -16.12 -8.56 -5.74
CA HIS A 67 -14.67 -8.45 -5.85
C HIS A 67 -14.15 -7.22 -5.07
N PRO A 68 -14.40 -7.14 -3.75
CA PRO A 68 -14.09 -5.95 -2.96
C PRO A 68 -12.59 -5.74 -2.77
N GLY A 69 -12.17 -4.49 -2.61
CA GLY A 69 -10.92 -4.21 -1.92
C GLY A 69 -11.01 -4.68 -0.46
N VAL A 70 -9.92 -5.18 0.12
CA VAL A 70 -9.92 -5.66 1.51
C VAL A 70 -8.73 -5.08 2.26
N ILE A 71 -8.97 -4.60 3.48
CA ILE A 71 -7.91 -4.34 4.46
C ILE A 71 -7.77 -5.60 5.31
N MET A 72 -6.59 -6.22 5.25
CA MET A 72 -6.25 -7.41 6.00
C MET A 72 -5.19 -7.08 7.04
N ALA A 73 -5.28 -7.63 8.25
CA ALA A 73 -4.32 -7.38 9.30
C ALA A 73 -3.87 -8.66 9.99
N THR A 74 -2.63 -8.66 10.46
CA THR A 74 -2.04 -9.73 11.30
C THR A 74 -2.65 -9.80 12.72
N GLY A 75 -3.61 -8.93 13.02
CA GLY A 75 -4.50 -8.93 14.19
C GLY A 75 -5.83 -8.28 13.79
N PRO A 76 -6.53 -7.56 14.68
CA PRO A 76 -7.76 -6.85 14.32
C PRO A 76 -7.52 -5.87 13.17
N ALA A 77 -8.38 -5.93 12.15
CA ALA A 77 -8.33 -5.01 11.03
C ALA A 77 -9.07 -3.71 11.39
N GLN A 78 -8.62 -2.60 10.79
CA GLN A 78 -9.25 -1.29 10.93
C GLN A 78 -9.21 -0.54 9.61
N TYR A 79 -10.04 0.49 9.49
CA TYR A 79 -10.07 1.40 8.35
C TYR A 79 -8.87 2.36 8.40
N ASP A 80 -7.65 1.81 8.33
CA ASP A 80 -6.37 2.52 8.35
C ASP A 80 -5.31 1.71 7.59
N TYR A 81 -4.26 2.37 7.12
CA TYR A 81 -3.03 1.76 6.63
C TYR A 81 -2.09 1.33 7.76
N GLU A 82 -2.28 1.82 8.99
CA GLU A 82 -1.51 1.42 10.18
C GLU A 82 -2.18 0.29 10.98
N GLY A 83 -1.36 -0.58 11.60
CA GLY A 83 -1.88 -1.66 12.44
C GLY A 83 -2.40 -1.16 13.78
N VAL A 84 -3.55 -1.68 14.23
CA VAL A 84 -4.19 -1.35 15.53
C VAL A 84 -3.23 -1.60 16.71
N THR A 85 -2.36 -2.60 16.58
CA THR A 85 -1.42 -3.01 17.63
C THR A 85 0.02 -2.83 17.15
N PRO A 86 0.92 -2.23 17.96
CA PRO A 86 2.32 -2.09 17.61
C PRO A 86 2.96 -3.42 17.21
N GLY A 87 3.61 -3.46 16.05
CA GLY A 87 4.25 -4.65 15.50
C GLY A 87 3.35 -5.50 14.60
N HIS A 88 2.07 -5.17 14.48
CA HIS A 88 1.19 -5.76 13.45
C HIS A 88 1.29 -4.94 12.16
N MET A 89 1.24 -5.65 11.04
CA MET A 89 1.23 -5.08 9.70
C MET A 89 -0.16 -5.23 9.09
N ASN A 90 -0.65 -4.14 8.49
CA ASN A 90 -1.80 -4.18 7.59
C ASN A 90 -1.34 -4.49 6.18
N MET A 91 -2.26 -5.05 5.41
CA MET A 91 -2.10 -5.30 4.00
C MET A 91 -3.31 -4.74 3.26
N PHE A 92 -3.06 -4.05 2.16
CA PHE A 92 -4.09 -3.66 1.22
C PHE A 92 -4.21 -4.73 0.14
N VAL A 93 -5.40 -5.33 0.03
CA VAL A 93 -5.61 -6.51 -0.79
C VAL A 93 -6.60 -6.19 -1.90
N HIS A 94 -6.17 -6.44 -3.15
CA HIS A 94 -6.98 -6.19 -4.32
C HIS A 94 -7.42 -7.49 -5.00
N TRP A 95 -8.53 -7.45 -5.72
CA TRP A 95 -8.87 -8.52 -6.64
C TRP A 95 -7.96 -8.47 -7.87
N ALA A 96 -7.43 -9.63 -8.28
CA ALA A 96 -6.67 -9.78 -9.52
C ALA A 96 -7.42 -10.73 -10.48
N PRO A 97 -8.05 -10.20 -11.55
CA PRO A 97 -8.68 -11.04 -12.55
C PRO A 97 -7.64 -11.77 -13.42
N GLY A 98 -7.91 -13.04 -13.74
CA GLY A 98 -7.12 -13.81 -14.73
C GLY A 98 -5.92 -14.57 -14.15
N GLU A 99 -4.82 -14.65 -14.90
CA GLU A 99 -3.63 -15.42 -14.50
C GLU A 99 -2.64 -14.63 -13.62
N SER A 100 -2.70 -13.29 -13.63
CA SER A 100 -1.81 -12.46 -12.82
C SER A 100 -2.01 -12.74 -11.32
N VAL A 101 -0.92 -13.12 -10.66
CA VAL A 101 -0.82 -13.12 -9.20
C VAL A 101 0.24 -12.08 -8.89
N GLU A 102 -0.13 -11.04 -8.15
CA GLU A 102 0.81 -10.02 -7.75
C GLU A 102 1.98 -10.62 -6.96
N LYS A 103 3.18 -10.09 -7.20
CA LYS A 103 4.28 -10.26 -6.25
C LYS A 103 3.96 -9.39 -5.04
N MET A 104 3.85 -9.98 -3.86
CA MET A 104 3.69 -9.19 -2.64
C MET A 104 4.79 -8.10 -2.56
N GLY A 105 4.37 -6.88 -2.24
CA GLY A 105 5.27 -5.73 -2.24
C GLY A 105 4.81 -4.66 -1.29
N CYS A 106 5.57 -3.57 -1.23
CA CYS A 106 5.36 -2.49 -0.28
C CYS A 106 4.50 -1.38 -0.90
N PHE A 107 3.43 -0.98 -0.21
CA PHE A 107 2.71 0.25 -0.54
C PHE A 107 3.54 1.44 -0.08
N THR A 108 4.08 2.19 -1.02
CA THR A 108 5.19 3.13 -0.82
C THR A 108 4.82 4.52 -1.29
N GLU A 109 4.93 5.48 -0.39
CA GLU A 109 4.61 6.87 -0.68
C GLU A 109 5.68 7.52 -1.54
N ILE A 110 5.25 8.37 -2.46
CA ILE A 110 6.12 9.21 -3.26
C ILE A 110 5.83 10.69 -3.00
N ASP A 111 6.66 11.56 -3.57
CA ASP A 111 6.58 12.99 -3.28
C ASP A 111 5.32 13.57 -3.94
N MET A 112 4.52 14.31 -3.18
CA MET A 112 3.26 14.88 -3.64
C MET A 112 3.47 16.08 -4.57
N GLU A 113 4.60 16.78 -4.43
CA GLU A 113 4.89 18.00 -5.17
C GLU A 113 5.69 17.72 -6.46
N VAL A 114 6.22 16.50 -6.61
CA VAL A 114 6.97 16.09 -7.80
C VAL A 114 6.01 15.37 -8.76
N PRO A 115 6.03 15.70 -10.07
CA PRO A 115 5.26 14.97 -11.06
C PRO A 115 5.54 13.46 -11.01
N LEU A 116 4.49 12.64 -11.16
CA LEU A 116 4.61 11.18 -11.13
C LEU A 116 5.64 10.69 -12.16
N GLU A 117 5.58 11.19 -13.39
CA GLU A 117 6.51 10.83 -14.46
C GLU A 117 7.98 11.11 -14.10
N GLU A 118 8.27 12.26 -13.48
CA GLU A 118 9.63 12.58 -13.03
C GLU A 118 10.12 11.62 -11.95
N THR A 119 9.22 11.23 -11.03
CA THR A 119 9.54 10.25 -9.99
C THR A 119 9.85 8.88 -10.59
N ILE A 120 9.02 8.43 -11.54
CA ILE A 120 9.21 7.16 -12.25
C ILE A 120 10.51 7.18 -13.06
N GLN A 121 10.79 8.27 -13.78
CA GLN A 121 12.01 8.38 -14.57
C GLN A 121 13.25 8.28 -13.68
N LYS A 122 13.25 8.95 -12.52
CA LYS A 122 14.34 8.80 -11.54
C LYS A 122 14.54 7.34 -11.10
N MET A 123 13.46 6.59 -10.88
CA MET A 123 13.57 5.17 -10.52
C MET A 123 14.14 4.34 -11.68
N ILE A 124 13.71 4.61 -12.92
CA ILE A 124 14.23 3.95 -14.13
C ILE A 124 15.72 4.25 -14.33
N ASP A 125 16.14 5.50 -14.15
CA ASP A 125 17.54 5.93 -14.25
C ASP A 125 18.44 5.19 -13.23
N HIS A 126 17.85 4.67 -12.15
CA HIS A 126 18.53 3.88 -11.13
C HIS A 126 18.29 2.36 -11.25
N GLY A 127 17.83 1.91 -12.43
CA GLY A 127 17.68 0.48 -12.77
C GLY A 127 16.32 -0.12 -12.43
N GLY A 128 15.36 0.69 -11.97
CA GLY A 128 13.98 0.27 -11.81
C GLY A 128 13.26 0.06 -13.15
N LYS A 129 12.10 -0.60 -13.11
CA LYS A 129 11.26 -0.83 -14.28
C LYS A 129 9.81 -0.49 -13.96
N LEU A 130 9.20 0.39 -14.74
CA LEU A 130 7.76 0.62 -14.70
C LEU A 130 7.02 -0.61 -15.25
N ILE A 131 6.03 -1.08 -14.50
CA ILE A 131 5.16 -2.18 -14.92
C ILE A 131 3.85 -1.62 -15.46
N LEU A 132 3.64 -1.75 -16.76
CA LEU A 132 2.39 -1.39 -17.47
C LEU A 132 1.63 -2.63 -17.97
N ASP A 133 2.25 -3.80 -17.90
CA ASP A 133 1.69 -5.06 -18.38
C ASP A 133 0.77 -5.68 -17.32
N GLN A 134 -0.54 -5.63 -17.56
CA GLN A 134 -1.55 -6.15 -16.64
C GLN A 134 -1.48 -7.67 -16.43
N SER A 135 -0.80 -8.41 -17.31
CA SER A 135 -0.52 -9.83 -17.08
C SER A 135 0.52 -10.06 -15.98
N LYS A 136 1.35 -9.05 -15.68
CA LYS A 136 2.38 -9.09 -14.62
C LYS A 136 1.91 -8.48 -13.30
N SER A 137 0.96 -7.55 -13.36
CA SER A 137 0.41 -6.86 -12.20
C SER A 137 -1.01 -6.39 -12.52
N ALA A 138 -2.00 -6.85 -11.76
CA ALA A 138 -3.39 -6.38 -11.87
C ALA A 138 -3.53 -4.89 -11.51
N LEU A 139 -2.55 -4.32 -10.81
CA LEU A 139 -2.50 -2.92 -10.42
C LEU A 139 -1.71 -2.05 -11.41
N ALA A 140 -1.18 -2.63 -12.48
CA ALA A 140 -0.54 -1.89 -13.57
C ALA A 140 -1.57 -1.04 -14.32
N LYS A 141 -1.27 0.25 -14.44
CA LYS A 141 -2.06 1.23 -15.19
C LYS A 141 -1.17 2.32 -15.80
N PRO A 142 -1.63 3.02 -16.85
CA PRO A 142 -0.94 4.20 -17.35
C PRO A 142 -0.71 5.22 -16.23
N LEU A 143 0.41 5.96 -16.32
CA LEU A 143 0.67 7.04 -15.38
C LEU A 143 -0.40 8.11 -15.54
N ASP A 144 -1.05 8.46 -14.43
CA ASP A 144 -2.04 9.52 -14.35
C ASP A 144 -1.79 10.30 -13.05
N ASP A 145 -1.44 11.57 -13.21
CA ASP A 145 -1.20 12.51 -12.11
C ASP A 145 -2.32 13.55 -11.99
N SER A 146 -3.40 13.40 -12.78
CA SER A 146 -4.55 14.31 -12.76
C SER A 146 -5.52 14.03 -11.60
N LYS A 147 -5.40 12.84 -10.99
CA LYS A 147 -6.26 12.40 -9.90
C LYS A 147 -5.43 12.07 -8.67
N GLN A 148 -5.79 12.71 -7.57
CA GLN A 148 -5.36 12.31 -6.25
C GLN A 148 -6.31 11.23 -5.75
N SER A 149 -5.77 10.09 -5.32
CA SER A 149 -6.59 8.99 -4.79
C SER A 149 -5.84 8.25 -3.70
N TRP A 150 -6.58 7.42 -2.96
CA TRP A 150 -6.06 6.53 -1.92
C TRP A 150 -5.53 5.20 -2.49
N GLU A 151 -5.51 5.05 -3.82
CA GLU A 151 -5.09 3.85 -4.52
C GLU A 151 -3.61 3.88 -4.91
N VAL A 152 -3.08 2.73 -5.35
CA VAL A 152 -1.80 2.64 -6.06
C VAL A 152 -1.85 3.49 -7.33
N HIS A 153 -0.87 4.37 -7.54
CA HIS A 153 -0.70 5.16 -8.77
C HIS A 153 0.15 4.46 -9.82
N ALA A 154 1.18 3.72 -9.40
CA ALA A 154 2.09 3.02 -10.30
C ALA A 154 2.72 1.80 -9.64
N VAL A 155 3.13 0.83 -10.46
CA VAL A 155 3.86 -0.36 -10.00
C VAL A 155 5.25 -0.34 -10.60
N VAL A 156 6.28 -0.40 -9.76
CA VAL A 156 7.68 -0.41 -10.17
C VAL A 156 8.37 -1.65 -9.62
N GLU A 157 9.14 -2.32 -10.48
CA GLU A 157 10.07 -3.37 -10.09
C GLU A 157 11.46 -2.77 -9.80
N ASP A 158 12.02 -3.03 -8.64
CA ASP A 158 13.39 -2.64 -8.30
C ASP A 158 14.44 -3.52 -9.01
N PRO A 159 15.75 -3.18 -8.98
CA PRO A 159 16.78 -4.01 -9.60
C PRO A 159 16.88 -5.45 -9.08
N GLY A 160 16.33 -5.72 -7.89
CA GLY A 160 16.26 -7.05 -7.28
C GLY A 160 15.03 -7.86 -7.67
N GLY A 161 14.08 -7.27 -8.41
CA GLY A 161 12.84 -7.92 -8.83
C GLY A 161 11.69 -7.79 -7.83
N ASN A 162 11.82 -6.94 -6.80
CA ASN A 162 10.77 -6.66 -5.82
C ASN A 162 9.81 -5.59 -6.34
N TYR A 163 8.53 -5.70 -5.98
CA TYR A 163 7.53 -4.70 -6.37
C TYR A 163 7.40 -3.61 -5.31
N LEU A 164 7.34 -2.38 -5.80
CA LEU A 164 6.94 -1.19 -5.08
C LEU A 164 5.63 -0.70 -5.70
N TYR A 165 4.61 -0.61 -4.86
CA TYR A 165 3.31 -0.06 -5.23
C TYR A 165 3.30 1.39 -4.80
N LEU A 166 3.49 2.29 -5.76
CA LEU A 166 3.71 3.70 -5.49
C LEU A 166 2.40 4.43 -5.27
N TRP A 167 2.40 5.31 -4.29
CA TRP A 167 1.23 6.09 -3.90
C TRP A 167 1.55 7.55 -3.79
N LYS A 168 0.86 8.37 -4.58
CA LYS A 168 0.86 9.81 -4.42
C LYS A 168 -0.36 10.20 -3.60
N CYS A 169 -0.11 10.43 -2.31
CA CYS A 169 -1.18 10.65 -1.35
C CYS A 169 -2.03 11.89 -1.71
N PRO A 170 -3.35 11.89 -1.41
CA PRO A 170 -4.19 13.08 -1.57
C PRO A 170 -3.71 14.30 -0.77
N SER A 171 -3.95 15.49 -1.33
CA SER A 171 -3.54 16.78 -0.74
C SER A 171 -4.32 17.18 0.52
N SER A 172 -5.50 16.61 0.70
CA SER A 172 -6.30 16.66 1.91
C SER A 172 -5.58 16.08 3.12
N ARG A 173 -4.67 15.11 2.92
CA ARG A 173 -3.93 14.55 4.03
C ARG A 173 -2.99 15.58 4.64
N THR A 174 -3.24 15.90 5.90
CA THR A 174 -2.32 16.71 6.68
C THR A 174 -1.31 15.86 7.44
N TRP A 175 -0.29 16.52 8.00
CA TRP A 175 0.74 15.87 8.81
C TRP A 175 0.26 15.49 10.23
N ASP A 176 -0.88 16.03 10.63
CA ASP A 176 -1.35 16.07 12.01
C ASP A 176 -2.65 15.27 12.21
N GLU A 177 -3.27 14.80 11.12
CA GLU A 177 -4.49 13.97 11.13
C GLU A 177 -4.16 12.48 11.14
N LEU A 178 -5.07 11.69 11.72
CA LEU A 178 -5.01 10.23 11.65
C LEU A 178 -5.33 9.79 10.22
N GLU A 179 -4.62 8.76 9.74
CA GLU A 179 -4.77 8.21 8.37
C GLU A 179 -6.09 7.43 8.19
N THR A 180 -6.99 7.48 9.19
CA THR A 180 -8.27 6.78 9.28
C THR A 180 -9.44 7.49 8.61
N GLU A 181 -9.29 8.78 8.28
CA GLU A 181 -10.38 9.61 7.76
C GLU A 181 -10.20 9.80 6.26
N TYR A 182 -10.45 8.72 5.49
CA TYR A 182 -10.54 8.81 4.04
C TYR A 182 -11.50 9.93 3.65
N ASP A 183 -11.07 10.82 2.75
CA ASP A 183 -11.92 11.94 2.34
C ASP A 183 -13.21 11.44 1.71
N VAL A 184 -14.31 12.07 2.09
CA VAL A 184 -15.58 11.99 1.38
C VAL A 184 -15.56 13.12 0.35
N GLU A 185 -15.24 12.81 -0.91
CA GLU A 185 -15.56 13.73 -2.03
C GLU A 185 -17.05 13.69 -2.36
#